data_AF-A0A3B1DWW1-F1
#
_entry.id   AF-A0A3B1DWW1-F1
#
_cell.length_a   1.000
_cell.length_b   1.000
_cell.length_c   1.000
_cell.angle_alpha   90.00
_cell.angle_beta   90.00
_cell.angle_gamma   90.00
#
_symmetry.space_group_name_H-M   'P 1'
#
loop_
_entity.id
_entity.type
_entity.pdbx_description
1 polymer ?
#
loop_
_entity_poly.entity_id
_entity_poly.type
_entity_poly.pdbx_seq_one_letter_code
_entity_poly.pdbx_strand_id
1 'polypeptide(L)' 'LIHELNSNFKDILTTGKIAASPPLKDELMNREHLDLPRLVFNFNHQNFGRLNEMIRTINHALP' A
#
# COMPACT_ATOMS: atom_id res chain seq x y z
N LEU A 1 -4.53 6.34 -9.51
CA LEU A 1 -4.37 5.50 -8.31
C LEU A 1 -3.48 6.10 -7.20
N ILE A 2 -2.15 6.15 -7.28
CA ILE A 2 -1.31 6.57 -6.11
C ILE A 2 -1.69 7.95 -5.55
N HIS A 3 -1.98 8.93 -6.41
CA HIS A 3 -2.44 10.25 -5.96
C HIS A 3 -3.76 10.17 -5.20
N GLU A 4 -4.72 9.40 -5.71
CA GLU A 4 -6.02 9.19 -5.04
C GLU A 4 -5.84 8.45 -3.71
N LEU A 5 -4.96 7.45 -3.65
CA LEU A 5 -4.66 6.75 -2.40
C LEU A 5 -4.10 7.71 -1.34
N ASN A 6 -3.19 8.61 -1.74
CA ASN A 6 -2.64 9.63 -0.83
C ASN A 6 -3.68 10.66 -0.36
N SER A 7 -4.63 11.02 -1.21
CA SER A 7 -5.73 11.92 -0.83
C SER A 7 -6.71 11.21 0.11
N ASN A 8 -7.10 10.00 -0.26
CA ASN A 8 -8.20 9.29 0.38
C ASN A 8 -7.82 8.53 1.63
N PHE A 9 -6.54 8.18 1.83
CA PHE A 9 -6.07 7.38 2.97
C PHE A 9 -4.93 8.05 3.74
N LYS A 10 -4.87 9.38 3.76
CA LYS A 10 -3.84 10.12 4.54
C LYS A 10 -3.98 9.87 6.05
N ASP A 11 -5.20 9.63 6.52
CA ASP A 11 -5.55 9.40 7.92
C ASP A 11 -4.93 8.13 8.51
N ILE A 12 -4.58 7.14 7.68
CA ILE A 12 -3.95 5.91 8.14
C ILE A 12 -2.42 5.99 8.24
N LEU A 13 -1.83 7.14 7.86
CA LEU A 13 -0.40 7.35 7.85
C LEU A 13 0.09 7.96 9.16
N THR A 14 1.14 7.39 9.76
CA THR A 14 1.87 8.02 10.86
C THR A 14 2.68 9.20 10.34
N THR A 15 3.36 9.02 9.21
CA THR A 15 4.18 10.03 8.54
C THR A 15 4.32 9.70 7.04
N GLY A 16 4.79 10.67 6.26
CA GLY A 16 5.14 10.44 4.86
C GLY A 16 3.91 10.32 3.95
N LYS A 17 4.02 9.45 2.94
CA LYS A 17 3.05 9.28 1.86
C LYS A 17 3.04 7.83 1.37
N ILE A 18 1.96 7.44 0.71
CA ILE A 18 1.87 6.15 0.00
C ILE A 18 2.66 6.27 -1.31
N ALA A 19 3.56 5.33 -1.55
CA ALA A 19 4.43 5.34 -2.74
C ALA A 19 4.57 3.95 -3.34
N ALA A 20 4.82 3.89 -4.66
CA ALA A 20 5.29 2.66 -5.29
C ALA A 20 6.73 2.36 -4.83
N SER A 21 7.05 1.08 -4.77
CA SER A 21 8.41 0.62 -4.49
C SER A 21 8.74 -0.57 -5.38
N PRO A 22 10.02 -0.81 -5.72
CA PRO A 22 10.46 -2.15 -6.09
C PRO A 22 10.21 -3.14 -4.93
N PRO A 23 10.23 -4.46 -5.19
CA PRO A 23 10.22 -5.46 -4.13
C PRO A 23 11.31 -5.19 -3.09
N LEU A 24 10.98 -5.41 -1.83
CA LEU A 24 11.92 -5.26 -0.73
C LEU A 24 13.00 -6.36 -0.78
N LYS A 25 14.14 -6.11 -0.13
CA LYS A 25 15.27 -7.06 -0.12
C LYS A 25 14.84 -8.46 0.33
N ASP A 26 14.03 -8.54 1.38
CA ASP A 26 13.56 -9.82 1.92
C ASP A 26 12.62 -10.52 0.93
N GLU A 27 11.74 -9.79 0.25
CA GLU A 27 10.87 -10.33 -0.81
C GLU A 27 11.69 -10.86 -1.99
N LEU A 28 12.78 -10.18 -2.37
CA LEU A 28 13.70 -10.65 -3.43
C LEU A 28 14.42 -11.93 -3.02
N MET A 29 14.90 -12.00 -1.78
CA MET A 29 15.60 -13.18 -1.25
C MET A 29 14.68 -14.40 -1.20
N ASN A 30 13.42 -14.21 -0.79
CA ASN A 30 12.45 -15.27 -0.65
C ASN A 30 11.64 -15.55 -1.94
N ARG A 31 11.83 -14.74 -2.99
CA ARG A 31 11.08 -14.80 -4.25
C ARG A 31 9.57 -14.65 -4.07
N GLU A 32 9.16 -13.76 -3.16
CA GLU A 32 7.76 -13.54 -2.82
C GLU A 32 7.07 -12.67 -3.86
N HIS A 33 6.16 -13.28 -4.64
CA HIS A 33 5.23 -12.59 -5.55
C HIS A 33 5.87 -11.48 -6.40
N LEU A 34 7.06 -11.71 -6.96
CA LEU A 34 7.88 -10.66 -7.60
C LEU A 34 7.21 -9.98 -8.81
N ASP A 35 6.14 -10.57 -9.33
CA ASP A 35 5.30 -10.09 -10.42
C ASP A 35 4.27 -9.03 -10.01
N LEU A 36 3.96 -8.90 -8.71
CA LEU A 36 2.96 -7.95 -8.25
C LEU A 36 3.53 -6.51 -8.05
N PRO A 37 2.73 -5.45 -8.20
CA PRO A 37 3.15 -4.10 -7.83
C PRO A 37 3.19 -3.92 -6.30
N ARG A 38 4.13 -3.12 -5.78
CA ARG A 38 4.25 -2.84 -4.33
C ARG A 38 3.89 -1.42 -3.96
N LEU A 39 3.25 -1.28 -2.82
CA LEU A 39 3.01 0.00 -2.15
C LEU A 39 3.67 -0.01 -0.78
N VAL A 40 4.38 1.06 -0.46
CA VAL A 40 5.01 1.29 0.84
C VAL A 40 4.44 2.55 1.48
N PHE A 41 4.20 2.49 2.79
CA PHE A 41 3.69 3.60 3.60
C PHE A 41 3.85 3.29 5.09
N ASN A 42 3.90 4.33 5.93
CA ASN A 42 3.99 4.18 7.38
C ASN A 42 2.59 4.08 7.99
N PHE A 43 2.05 2.86 8.13
CA PHE A 43 0.74 2.65 8.73
C PHE A 43 0.73 3.01 10.23
N ASN A 44 -0.38 3.56 10.71
CA ASN A 44 -0.53 3.97 12.11
C ASN A 44 -0.92 2.85 13.09
N HIS A 45 -1.19 1.64 12.59
CA HIS A 45 -1.53 0.45 13.39
C HIS A 45 -2.82 0.62 14.23
N GLN A 46 -3.69 1.54 13.85
CA GLN A 46 -4.96 1.81 14.55
C GLN A 46 -6.15 1.67 13.60
N ASN A 47 -6.05 2.19 12.38
CA ASN A 47 -7.16 2.29 11.45
C ASN A 47 -7.28 1.07 10.50
N PHE A 48 -7.39 -0.14 11.04
CA PHE A 48 -7.46 -1.38 10.25
C PHE A 48 -8.67 -1.45 9.30
N GLY A 49 -9.83 -0.88 9.69
CA GLY A 49 -11.00 -0.80 8.82
C GLY A 49 -10.71 0.01 7.55
N ARG A 50 -9.99 1.13 7.69
CA ARG A 50 -9.57 2.01 6.58
C ARG A 50 -8.50 1.34 5.72
N LEU A 51 -7.58 0.58 6.32
CA LEU A 51 -6.64 -0.25 5.58
C LEU A 51 -7.36 -1.28 4.69
N ASN A 52 -8.38 -1.95 5.22
CA ASN A 52 -9.18 -2.91 4.45
C ASN A 52 -9.96 -2.22 3.31
N GLU A 53 -10.50 -1.04 3.56
CA GLU A 53 -11.13 -0.20 2.53
C GLU A 53 -10.13 0.12 1.40
N MET A 54 -8.90 0.54 1.74
CA MET A 54 -7.85 0.81 0.76
C MET A 54 -7.53 -0.40 -0.11
N ILE A 55 -7.40 -1.58 0.51
CA ILE A 55 -7.16 -2.85 -0.21
C ILE A 55 -8.28 -3.14 -1.20
N ARG A 56 -9.55 -2.97 -0.78
CA ARG A 56 -10.71 -3.14 -1.67
C ARG A 56 -10.71 -2.13 -2.82
N THR A 57 -10.40 -0.87 -2.55
CA THR A 57 -10.27 0.17 -3.59
C THR A 57 -9.22 -0.20 -4.63
N ILE A 58 -8.05 -0.69 -4.19
CA ILE A 58 -6.99 -1.15 -5.09
C ILE A 58 -7.48 -2.34 -5.93
N ASN A 59 -8.07 -3.34 -5.30
CA ASN A 59 -8.56 -4.54 -5.99
C ASN A 59 -9.71 -4.27 -6.96
N HIS A 60 -10.51 -3.22 -6.75
CA HIS A 60 -11.53 -2.81 -7.72
C HIS A 60 -10.97 -1.95 -8.86
N ALA A 61 -9.86 -1.24 -8.64
CA ALA A 61 -9.22 -0.40 -9.64
C ALA A 61 -8.29 -1.18 -10.57
N LEU A 62 -7.83 -2.36 -10.14
CA LEU A 62 -7.03 -3.27 -10.94
C LEU A 62 -7.95 -4.34 -11.59
N PRO A 63 -7.85 -4.56 -12.91
CA PRO A 63 -8.65 -5.57 -13.61
C PRO A 63 -8.23 -7.01 -13.30
#